data_AF-A0A7X6AT38-F1
#
_entry.id   AF-A0A7X6AT38-F1
#
_cell.length_a   1.000
_cell.length_b   1.000
_cell.length_c   1.000
_cell.angle_alpha   90.00
_cell.angle_beta   90.00
_cell.angle_gamma   90.00
#
_symmetry.space_group_name_H-M   'P 1'
#
loop_
_entity.id
_entity.type
_entity.pdbx_description
1 polymer ?
#
loop_
_entity_poly.entity_id
_entity_poly.type
_entity_poly.pdbx_seq_one_letter_code
_entity_poly.pdbx_strand_id
1 'polypeptide(L)' 'FTGRTIRAALDALTDLGRASSVQLAVLVDRGHRELPIRPDYVGKNLPTSRTERVTVHLAEIDGEEGV' A
#
# COMPACT_ATOMS: atom_id res chain seq x y z
N PHE A 1 1.90 5.13 -4.86
CA PHE A 1 2.50 5.88 -3.73
C PHE A 1 1.60 7.00 -3.18
N THR A 2 0.63 7.52 -3.91
CA THR A 2 -0.15 8.70 -3.48
C THR A 2 -1.26 8.42 -2.46
N GLY A 3 -1.61 7.15 -2.24
CA GLY A 3 -2.75 6.73 -1.40
C GLY A 3 -4.05 6.46 -2.16
N ARG A 4 -4.11 6.72 -3.48
CA ARG A 4 -5.35 6.62 -4.28
C ARG A 4 -5.92 5.20 -4.38
N THR A 5 -5.08 4.18 -4.57
CA THR A 5 -5.52 2.77 -4.58
C THR A 5 -6.13 2.36 -3.24
N ILE A 6 -5.54 2.82 -2.14
CA ILE A 6 -6.09 2.55 -0.80
C ILE A 6 -7.44 3.25 -0.64
N ARG A 7 -7.56 4.50 -1.09
CA ARG A 7 -8.85 5.21 -1.05
C ARG A 7 -9.94 4.45 -1.80
N ALA A 8 -9.66 3.99 -3.03
CA ALA A 8 -10.61 3.20 -3.81
C ALA A 8 -10.98 1.89 -3.10
N ALA A 9 -10.03 1.22 -2.43
CA ALA A 9 -10.30 0.04 -1.63
C ALA A 9 -11.20 0.34 -0.42
N LEU A 10 -11.01 1.48 0.26
CA LEU A 10 -11.88 1.91 1.36
C LEU A 10 -13.30 2.22 0.89
N ASP A 11 -13.44 2.84 -0.28
CA ASP A 11 -14.75 3.08 -0.90
C ASP A 11 -15.45 1.74 -1.20
N ALA A 12 -14.75 0.79 -1.84
CA ALA A 12 -15.28 -0.55 -2.12
C ALA A 12 -15.64 -1.34 -0.85
N LEU A 13 -14.84 -1.25 0.22
CA LEU A 13 -15.18 -1.87 1.52
C LEU A 13 -16.45 -1.28 2.13
N THR A 14 -16.67 0.03 1.97
CA THR A 14 -17.86 0.71 2.47
C THR A 14 -19.13 0.26 1.74
N ASP A 15 -19.01 -0.02 0.44
CA ASP A 15 -20.12 -0.55 -0.37
C ASP A 15 -20.55 -1.97 0.07
N LEU A 16 -19.60 -2.77 0.59
CA LEU A 16 -19.86 -4.11 1.10
C LEU A 16 -20.45 -4.12 2.52
N GLY A 17 -20.31 -3.02 3.26
CA GLY A 17 -20.86 -2.89 4.61
C GLY A 17 -20.05 -1.94 5.50
N ARG A 18 -20.29 -2.05 6.81
CA ARG A 18 -19.65 -1.19 7.82
C ARG A 18 -18.80 -2.04 8.75
N ALA A 19 -17.55 -2.25 8.35
CA ALA A 19 -16.56 -2.86 9.22
C ALA A 19 -16.43 -2.08 10.53
N SER A 20 -16.27 -2.77 11.66
CA SER A 20 -16.02 -2.14 12.96
C SER A 20 -14.68 -1.39 13.01
N SER A 21 -13.73 -1.84 12.18
CA SER A 21 -12.41 -1.24 12.02
C SER A 21 -11.82 -1.65 10.66
N VAL A 22 -11.03 -0.78 10.06
CA VAL A 22 -10.22 -1.10 8.88
C VAL A 22 -8.77 -0.75 9.21
N GLN A 23 -7.85 -1.67 8.91
CA GLN A 23 -6.41 -1.46 9.06
C GLN A 23 -5.71 -1.69 7.72
N LEU A 24 -4.59 -1.00 7.52
CA LEU A 24 -3.78 -1.07 6.32
C LEU A 24 -2.39 -1.63 6.66
N ALA A 25 -2.07 -2.78 6.06
CA ALA A 25 -0.73 -3.34 6.04
C ALA A 25 -0.10 -3.19 4.65
N VAL A 26 1.16 -2.76 4.60
CA VAL A 26 1.93 -2.65 3.36
C VAL A 26 3.31 -3.26 3.53
N LEU A 27 3.81 -3.93 2.48
CA LEU A 27 5.19 -4.42 2.50
C LEU A 27 6.19 -3.27 2.42
N VAL A 28 5.93 -2.28 1.55
CA VAL A 28 6.82 -1.13 1.33
C VAL A 28 6.03 0.17 1.41
N ASP A 29 6.50 1.09 2.26
CA ASP A 29 6.09 2.49 2.24
C ASP A 29 7.18 3.33 1.57
N ARG A 30 6.86 3.85 0.37
CA ARG A 30 7.76 4.72 -0.40
C ARG A 30 7.42 6.21 -0.33
N GLY A 31 6.55 6.60 0.61
CA GLY A 31 6.23 8.00 0.89
C GLY A 31 5.44 8.73 -0.20
N HIS A 32 5.57 10.07 -0.20
CA HIS A 32 4.97 11.00 -1.17
C HIS A 32 3.43 10.95 -1.26
N ARG A 33 2.75 10.80 -0.13
CA ARG A 33 1.29 10.72 -0.06
C ARG A 33 0.62 12.00 -0.61
N GLU A 34 -0.47 11.83 -1.34
CA GLU A 34 -1.35 12.94 -1.78
C GLU A 34 -2.69 12.92 -1.02
N LEU A 35 -3.00 11.81 -0.35
CA LEU A 35 -4.15 11.65 0.53
C LEU A 35 -3.68 11.42 1.96
N PRO A 36 -4.43 11.86 2.98
CA PRO A 36 -4.09 11.72 4.40
C PRO A 36 -4.36 10.29 4.90
N ILE A 37 -3.79 9.28 4.23
CA ILE A 37 -3.95 7.87 4.56
C ILE A 37 -2.58 7.33 4.94
N ARG A 38 -2.46 6.72 6.12
CA ARG A 38 -1.21 6.11 6.61
C ARG A 38 -1.44 4.61 6.91
N PRO A 39 -0.50 3.72 6.57
CA PRO A 39 -0.54 2.32 6.97
C PRO A 39 -0.33 2.18 8.48
N ASP A 40 -1.08 1.25 9.06
CA ASP A 40 -0.91 0.82 10.45
C ASP A 40 0.33 -0.06 10.59
N TYR A 41 0.62 -0.85 9.54
CA TYR A 41 1.75 -1.78 9.50
C TYR A 41 2.58 -1.58 8.24
N VAL A 42 3.89 -1.45 8.42
CA VAL A 42 4.85 -1.23 7.33
C VAL A 42 5.98 -2.24 7.46
N GLY A 43 6.24 -3.03 6.41
CA GLY A 43 7.40 -3.92 6.35
C GLY A 43 8.70 -3.13 6.26
N LYS A 44 8.83 -2.28 5.24
CA LYS A 44 10.01 -1.43 5.02
C LYS A 44 9.63 -0.01 4.59
N ASN A 45 10.23 0.98 5.24
CA ASN A 45 10.21 2.37 4.75
C ASN A 45 11.37 2.55 3.78
N LEU A 46 11.07 2.91 2.53
CA LEU A 46 12.06 3.09 1.48
C LEU A 46 11.92 4.51 0.89
N PRO A 47 12.74 5.49 1.33
CA PRO A 47 12.74 6.80 0.73
C PRO A 47 13.12 6.69 -0.75
N THR A 48 12.26 7.19 -1.62
CA THR A 48 12.52 7.26 -3.07
C THR A 48 12.39 8.70 -3.54
N SER A 49 12.92 9.02 -4.71
CA SER A 49 12.47 10.12 -5.55
C SER A 49 11.09 9.83 -6.16
N ARG A 50 10.46 10.83 -6.79
CA ARG A 50 9.16 10.67 -7.47
C ARG A 50 9.27 9.88 -8.78
N THR A 51 10.44 9.84 -9.39
CA THR A 51 10.70 9.17 -10.68
C THR A 51 11.11 7.71 -10.51
N GLU A 52 11.62 7.32 -9.35
CA GLU A 52 11.95 5.93 -9.06
C GLU A 52 10.71 5.04 -9.01
N ARG A 53 10.87 3.76 -9.34
CA ARG A 53 9.84 2.74 -9.25
C ARG A 53 10.29 1.68 -8.25
N VAL A 54 9.33 1.14 -7.50
CA VAL A 54 9.54 0.02 -6.59
C VAL A 54 8.74 -1.12 -7.17
N THR A 55 9.41 -2.25 -7.40
CA THR A 55 8.80 -3.50 -7.86
C THR A 55 8.92 -4.48 -6.71
N VAL A 56 7.82 -5.13 -6.35
CA VAL A 56 7.82 -6.18 -5.32
C VAL A 56 7.61 -7.50 -6.04
N HIS A 57 8.50 -8.45 -5.79
CA HIS A 57 8.43 -9.81 -6.29
C HIS A 57 8.02 -10.75 -5.16
N LEU A 58 6.99 -11.55 -5.41
CA LEU A 58 6.51 -12.59 -4.49
C LEU A 58 6.72 -13.96 -5.14
N ALA A 59 7.28 -14.91 -4.40
CA ALA A 59 7.64 -16.22 -4.95
C ALA A 59 6.45 -16.94 -5.62
N GLU A 60 5.24 -16.78 -5.07
CA GLU A 60 4.02 -17.41 -5.58
C GLU A 60 3.50 -16.80 -6.90
N ILE A 61 3.85 -15.55 -7.19
CA ILE A 61 3.37 -14.82 -8.38
C ILE A 61 4.48 -14.71 -9.43
N ASP A 62 5.71 -14.47 -8.99
CA ASP A 62 6.85 -14.09 -9.84
C ASP A 62 7.95 -15.17 -9.90
N GLY A 63 7.91 -16.19 -9.03
CA GLY A 63 8.92 -17.25 -8.97
C GLY A 63 10.22 -16.86 -8.24
N GLU A 64 10.30 -15.62 -7.76
CA GLU A 64 11.40 -15.08 -6.96
C GLU A 64 10.87 -14.12 -5.88
N GLU A 65 11.65 -13.86 -4.84
CA GLU A 65 11.24 -13.02 -3.70
C GLU A 65 12.18 -11.82 -3.56
N GLY A 66 11.62 -10.61 -3.51
CA GLY A 66 12.43 -9.40 -3.43
C GLY A 66 11.69 -8.08 -3.54
N VAL A 67 12.41 -7.00 -3.24
CA VAL A 67 11.99 -5.60 -3.39
C VAL A 67 13.14 -4.78 -3.97
#